data_AF-A0A847CM85-F1
#
_entry.id   AF-A0A847CM85-F1
#
_cell.length_a   1.000
_cell.length_b   1.000
_cell.length_c   1.000
_cell.angle_alpha   90.00
_cell.angle_beta   90.00
_cell.angle_gamma   90.00
#
_symmetry.space_group_name_H-M   'P 1'
#
loop_
_entity.id
_entity.type
_entity.pdbx_description
1 polymer ?
#
loop_
_entity_poly.entity_id
_entity_poly.type
_entity_poly.pdbx_seq_one_letter_code
_entity_poly.pdbx_strand_id
1 'polypeptide(L)'
;MANRSMTDIAYEFLSKRKRSVEFLKLWNEVNDVLKFPENQIRTKRAQLYSELMIDNRFASLEDNKWDLRNRRKFNEVYIDPDAIVLDDDDENEDIEEDEIEEED
;
A
#
# COMPACT_ATOMS: atom_id res chain seq x y z
N MET A 1 -0.73 -18.30 -22.26
CA MET A 1 -0.43 -18.36 -20.83
C MET A 1 -0.58 -16.95 -20.29
N ALA A 2 -1.50 -16.70 -19.36
CA ALA A 2 -1.62 -15.36 -18.78
C ALA A 2 -0.36 -15.08 -17.96
N ASN A 3 0.40 -14.04 -18.33
CA ASN A 3 1.49 -13.54 -17.50
C ASN A 3 0.87 -13.03 -16.20
N ARG A 4 0.97 -13.79 -15.10
CA ARG A 4 0.43 -13.39 -13.80
C ARG A 4 1.32 -12.29 -13.21
N SER A 5 0.72 -11.16 -12.90
CA SER A 5 1.40 -10.07 -12.21
C SER A 5 1.57 -10.35 -10.72
N MET A 6 2.38 -9.54 -10.03
CA MET A 6 2.55 -9.61 -8.57
C MET A 6 1.22 -9.37 -7.84
N THR A 7 0.42 -8.41 -8.32
CA THR A 7 -0.91 -8.12 -7.76
C THR A 7 -1.92 -9.24 -8.03
N ASP A 8 -1.86 -9.93 -9.17
CA ASP A 8 -2.75 -11.08 -9.41
C ASP A 8 -2.48 -12.23 -8.44
N ILE A 9 -1.21 -12.49 -8.11
CA ILE A 9 -0.83 -13.50 -7.12
C ILE A 9 -1.31 -13.08 -5.73
N ALA A 10 -1.10 -11.82 -5.35
CA ALA A 10 -1.60 -11.28 -4.08
C ALA A 10 -3.14 -11.38 -3.99
N TYR A 11 -3.85 -11.07 -5.07
CA TYR A 11 -5.30 -11.18 -5.17
C TYR A 11 -5.76 -12.63 -4.99
N GLU A 12 -5.15 -13.57 -5.71
CA GLU A 12 -5.46 -15.00 -5.59
C GLU A 12 -5.24 -15.48 -4.15
N PHE A 13 -4.13 -15.08 -3.51
CA PHE A 13 -3.82 -15.43 -2.14
C PHE A 13 -4.85 -14.91 -1.14
N LEU A 14 -5.24 -13.63 -1.24
CA LEU A 14 -6.28 -13.05 -0.39
C LEU A 14 -7.65 -13.67 -0.65
N SER A 15 -7.98 -13.98 -1.92
CA SER A 15 -9.26 -14.58 -2.30
C SER A 15 -9.50 -15.94 -1.65
N LYS A 16 -8.44 -16.72 -1.40
CA LYS A 16 -8.51 -18.04 -0.74
C LYS A 16 -8.64 -17.94 0.79
N ARG A 17 -8.35 -16.78 1.38
CA ARG A 17 -8.44 -16.54 2.83
C ARG A 17 -9.74 -15.80 3.16
N LYS A 18 -10.17 -15.82 4.43
CA LYS A 18 -11.35 -15.08 4.93
C LYS A 18 -10.98 -13.90 5.84
N ARG A 19 -9.69 -13.58 5.99
CA ARG A 19 -9.18 -12.56 6.90
C ARG A 19 -8.12 -11.72 6.21
N SER A 20 -7.93 -10.52 6.73
CA SER A 20 -6.83 -9.65 6.35
C SER A 20 -5.48 -10.29 6.68
N VAL A 21 -4.45 -9.84 5.96
CA VAL A 21 -3.10 -10.39 6.03
C VAL A 21 -2.10 -9.24 6.07
N GLU A 22 -1.07 -9.35 6.90
CA GLU A 22 0.07 -8.42 6.90
C GLU A 22 0.77 -8.40 5.54
N PHE A 23 1.24 -7.21 5.14
CA PHE A 23 1.96 -7.02 3.88
C PHE A 23 3.15 -7.96 3.71
N LEU A 24 3.94 -8.17 4.78
CA LEU A 24 5.11 -9.05 4.74
C LEU A 24 4.76 -10.48 4.27
N LYS A 25 3.61 -10.98 4.71
CA LYS A 25 3.15 -12.31 4.32
C LYS A 25 2.66 -12.34 2.87
N LEU A 26 2.03 -11.27 2.39
CA LEU A 26 1.70 -11.14 0.96
C LEU A 26 2.96 -11.11 0.09
N TRP A 27 3.95 -10.31 0.49
CA TRP A 27 5.23 -10.23 -0.20
C TRP A 27 5.91 -11.61 -0.28
N ASN A 28 5.98 -12.34 0.83
CA ASN A 28 6.60 -13.66 0.86
C ASN A 28 5.93 -14.62 -0.12
N GLU A 29 4.60 -14.64 -0.19
CA GLU A 29 3.87 -15.51 -1.09
C GLU A 29 4.07 -15.13 -2.57
N VAL A 30 4.13 -13.84 -2.87
CA VAL A 30 4.47 -13.36 -4.22
C VAL A 30 5.90 -13.77 -4.58
N ASN A 31 6.84 -13.61 -3.66
CA ASN A 31 8.24 -13.95 -3.88
C ASN A 31 8.46 -15.48 -3.96
N ASP A 32 7.69 -16.29 -3.24
CA ASP A 32 7.77 -17.75 -3.31
C ASP A 32 7.28 -18.29 -4.65
N VAL A 33 6.29 -17.63 -5.26
CA VAL A 33 5.74 -17.98 -6.58
C VAL A 33 6.67 -17.51 -7.71
N LEU A 34 7.14 -16.25 -7.67
CA LEU A 34 7.93 -15.66 -8.76
C LEU A 34 9.44 -15.88 -8.61
N LYS A 35 9.91 -16.18 -7.40
CA LYS A 35 11.31 -16.47 -7.05
C LYS A 35 12.28 -15.40 -7.55
N PHE A 36 12.07 -14.16 -7.11
CA PHE A 36 12.97 -13.07 -7.48
C PHE A 36 14.38 -13.29 -6.92
N PRO A 37 15.43 -12.89 -7.65
CA PRO A 37 16.79 -12.95 -7.15
C PRO A 37 17.00 -11.94 -6.02
N GLU A 38 17.91 -12.24 -5.09
CA GLU A 38 18.13 -11.45 -3.87
C GLU A 38 18.37 -9.95 -4.13
N ASN A 39 19.11 -9.63 -5.18
CA ASN A 39 19.41 -8.25 -5.57
C ASN A 39 18.16 -7.46 -6.03
N GLN A 40 17.06 -8.14 -6.38
CA GLN A 40 15.80 -7.51 -6.80
C GLN A 40 14.72 -7.54 -5.72
N ILE A 41 14.88 -8.34 -4.66
CA ILE A 41 13.87 -8.51 -3.58
C ILE A 41 13.44 -7.15 -3.02
N ARG A 42 14.39 -6.28 -2.67
CA ARG A 42 14.07 -4.97 -2.08
C ARG A 42 13.24 -4.10 -3.04
N THR A 43 13.66 -4.01 -4.29
CA THR A 43 12.99 -3.19 -5.31
C THR A 43 11.61 -3.75 -5.66
N LYS A 44 11.50 -5.07 -5.83
CA LYS A 44 10.23 -5.73 -6.14
C LYS A 44 9.25 -5.68 -4.98
N ARG A 45 9.73 -5.75 -3.74
CA ARG A 45 8.91 -5.57 -2.55
C ARG A 45 8.32 -4.16 -2.47
N ALA A 46 9.13 -3.13 -2.70
CA ALA A 46 8.63 -1.76 -2.76
C ALA A 46 7.63 -1.57 -3.92
N GLN A 47 7.94 -2.15 -5.09
CA GLN A 47 7.05 -2.12 -6.25
C GLN A 47 5.68 -2.74 -5.95
N LEU A 48 5.63 -3.92 -5.30
CA LEU A 48 4.37 -4.55 -4.91
C LEU A 48 3.57 -3.64 -3.97
N TYR A 49 4.21 -2.99 -3.00
CA TYR A 49 3.50 -2.09 -2.08
C TYR A 49 2.81 -0.94 -2.82
N SER A 50 3.53 -0.27 -3.73
CA SER A 50 2.98 0.81 -4.56
C SER A 50 1.86 0.31 -5.48
N GLU A 51 2.03 -0.85 -6.11
CA GLU A 51 1.01 -1.44 -6.98
C GLU A 51 -0.27 -1.79 -6.20
N LEU A 52 -0.17 -2.30 -4.97
CA LEU A 52 -1.32 -2.58 -4.12
C LEU A 52 -2.07 -1.31 -3.70
N MET A 53 -1.37 -0.21 -3.45
CA MET A 53 -1.98 1.07 -3.09
C MET A 53 -2.79 1.68 -4.24
N ILE A 54 -2.34 1.49 -5.50
CA ILE A 54 -3.01 2.02 -6.69
C ILE A 54 -4.14 1.09 -7.15
N ASP A 55 -4.04 -0.21 -6.86
CA ASP A 55 -5.02 -1.20 -7.29
C ASP A 55 -6.28 -1.20 -6.40
N ASN A 56 -7.38 -0.67 -6.96
CA ASN A 56 -8.69 -0.56 -6.31
C ASN A 56 -9.28 -1.89 -5.82
N ARG A 57 -8.77 -3.06 -6.24
CA ARG A 57 -9.23 -4.36 -5.73
C ARG A 57 -8.82 -4.57 -4.26
N PHE A 58 -7.77 -3.90 -3.81
CA PHE A 58 -7.22 -4.06 -2.46
C PHE A 58 -7.68 -2.93 -1.54
N ALA A 59 -7.74 -3.26 -0.24
CA ALA A 59 -7.95 -2.31 0.84
C ALA A 59 -6.77 -2.42 1.81
N SER A 60 -6.11 -1.28 2.04
CA SER A 60 -5.15 -1.12 3.13
C SER A 60 -5.94 -0.88 4.43
N LEU A 61 -5.53 -1.56 5.50
CA LEU A 61 -6.13 -1.52 6.83
C LEU A 61 -5.05 -1.12 7.85
N GLU A 62 -5.46 -0.93 9.10
CA GLU A 62 -4.55 -0.71 10.23
C GLU A 62 -3.47 -1.81 10.35
N ASP A 63 -2.34 -1.46 10.97
CA ASP A 63 -1.15 -2.31 11.13
C ASP A 63 -0.55 -2.85 9.82
N ASN A 64 -0.69 -2.13 8.71
CA ASN A 64 -0.21 -2.57 7.39
C ASN A 64 -0.78 -3.96 6.99
N LYS A 65 -2.07 -4.16 7.31
CA LYS A 65 -2.84 -5.33 6.89
C LYS A 65 -3.59 -5.02 5.62
N TRP A 66 -3.79 -6.05 4.81
CA TRP A 66 -4.37 -5.96 3.49
C TRP A 66 -5.48 -6.98 3.32
N ASP A 67 -6.55 -6.60 2.65
CA ASP A 67 -7.67 -7.47 2.29
C ASP A 67 -8.27 -7.05 0.93
N LEU A 68 -9.24 -7.82 0.44
CA LEU A 68 -9.99 -7.46 -0.74
C LEU A 68 -11.07 -6.43 -0.42
N ARG A 69 -11.15 -5.38 -1.23
CA ARG A 69 -12.11 -4.28 -1.07
C ARG A 69 -13.55 -4.77 -1.08
N ASN A 70 -13.87 -5.79 -1.88
CA ASN A 70 -15.23 -6.35 -1.98
C ASN A 70 -15.74 -7.05 -0.70
N ARG A 71 -14.88 -7.33 0.28
CA ARG A 71 -15.25 -7.94 1.57
C ARG A 71 -15.54 -6.91 2.66
N ARG A 72 -15.17 -5.66 2.43
CA ARG A 72 -15.25 -4.60 3.42
C ARG A 72 -16.48 -3.76 3.14
N LYS A 73 -17.20 -3.41 4.22
CA LYS A 73 -18.28 -2.44 4.10
C LYS A 73 -17.64 -1.07 3.82
N PHE A 74 -18.34 -0.22 3.06
CA PHE A 74 -17.85 1.12 2.71
C PHE A 74 -17.31 1.90 3.93
N ASN A 75 -17.99 1.81 5.08
CA ASN A 75 -17.60 2.45 6.34
C ASN A 75 -16.27 1.97 6.96
N GLU A 76 -15.71 0.81 6.58
CA GLU A 76 -14.41 0.35 7.13
C GLU A 76 -13.21 0.87 6.34
N VAL A 77 -13.43 1.42 5.14
CA VAL A 77 -12.36 1.84 4.22
C VAL A 77 -12.44 3.34 3.89
N TYR A 78 -13.58 3.97 4.16
CA TYR A 78 -13.79 5.40 3.99
C TYR A 78 -13.33 6.13 5.26
N ILE A 79 -12.20 6.84 5.16
CA ILE A 79 -11.79 7.84 6.13
C ILE A 79 -12.56 9.11 5.75
N ASP A 80 -13.47 9.56 6.61
CA ASP A 80 -14.18 10.82 6.44
C ASP A 80 -13.17 11.97 6.64
N PRO A 81 -12.87 12.77 5.61
CA PRO A 81 -11.96 13.91 5.74
C PRO A 81 -12.43 14.91 6.80
N ASP A 82 -13.75 15.02 7.03
CA ASP A 82 -14.32 15.92 8.02
C ASP A 82 -14.22 15.37 9.47
N ALA A 83 -13.90 14.08 9.63
CA ALA A 83 -13.62 13.45 10.93
C ALA A 83 -12.15 13.56 11.34
N ILE A 84 -11.27 14.00 10.43
CA ILE A 84 -9.91 14.39 10.77
C ILE A 84 -10.03 15.72 11.51
N VAL A 85 -10.04 15.66 12.84
CA VAL A 85 -9.80 16.84 13.66
C VAL A 85 -8.34 17.21 13.41
N LEU A 86 -8.13 18.16 12.49
CA LEU A 86 -6.92 18.96 12.48
C LEU A 86 -6.98 19.73 13.79
N ASP A 87 -6.17 19.30 14.77
CA ASP A 87 -5.93 20.12 15.95
C ASP A 87 -5.17 21.35 15.42
N ASP A 88 -5.91 22.41 15.11
CA ASP A 88 -5.43 23.70 14.57
C ASP A 88 -4.54 24.47 15.59
N ASP A 89 -4.00 23.79 16.61
CA ASP A 89 -3.28 24.35 17.75
C ASP A 89 -1.77 23.98 17.76
N ASP A 90 -1.20 23.49 16.66
CA ASP A 90 0.27 23.50 16.48
C ASP A 90 0.70 24.82 15.79
N GLU A 91 0.76 25.87 16.60
CA GLU A 91 1.41 27.13 16.27
C GLU A 91 2.90 26.89 15.91
N ASN A 92 3.27 27.29 14.69
CA ASN A 92 4.64 27.62 14.24
C ASN A 92 5.68 26.49 14.17
N GLU A 93 5.90 25.97 12.96
CA GLU A 93 7.26 25.85 12.44
C GLU A 93 7.35 26.65 11.14
N ASP A 94 8.03 27.81 11.23
CA ASP A 94 8.44 28.63 10.09
C ASP A 94 9.16 27.75 9.06
N ILE A 95 8.48 27.46 7.95
CA ILE A 95 9.15 26.96 6.75
C ILE A 95 9.83 28.17 6.13
N GLU A 96 11.10 28.40 6.47
CA GLU A 96 11.97 29.28 5.70
C GLU A 96 11.99 28.75 4.24
N GLU A 97 11.33 29.49 3.35
CA GLU A 97 11.49 29.34 1.91
C GLU A 97 12.94 29.69 1.57
N ASP A 98 13.79 28.67 1.48
CA ASP A 98 15.07 28.79 0.78
C ASP A 98 14.76 29.08 -0.70
N GLU A 99 14.73 30.36 -1.02
CA GLU A 99 14.66 30.94 -2.36
C GLU A 99 15.84 30.38 -3.18
N ILE A 100 15.57 29.36 -3.99
CA ILE A 100 16.56 28.85 -4.94
C ILE A 100 16.68 29.90 -6.05
N GLU A 101 17.66 30.81 -5.92
CA GLU A 101 18.11 31.64 -7.02
C GLU A 101 18.67 30.73 -8.13
N GLU A 102 17.93 30.61 -9.22
CA GLU A 102 18.47 30.19 -10.51
C GLU A 102 19.39 31.30 -11.02
N GLU A 103 20.69 31.02 -11.16
CA GLU A 103 21.56 31.79 -12.06
C GLU A 103 22.21 30.86 -13.09
N ASP A 104 22.04 31.27 -14.35
CA ASP A 104 22.64 30.76 -15.60
C ASP A 104 24.19 30.75 -15.59
#